data_AF-A0A3D5YDR5-F1
#
_entry.id   AF-A0A3D5YDR5-F1
#
_cell.length_a   1.000
_cell.length_b   1.000
_cell.length_c   1.000
_cell.angle_alpha   90.00
_cell.angle_beta   90.00
_cell.angle_gamma   90.00
#
_symmetry.space_group_name_H-M   'P 1'
#
loop_
_entity.id
_entity.type
_entity.pdbx_description
1 polymer ?
#
loop_
_entity_poly.entity_id
_entity_poly.type
_entity_poly.pdbx_seq_one_letter_code
_entity_poly.pdbx_strand_id
1 'polypeptide(L)'
;MDMTHRWAKRAFDHFKPKYDEARGVLFPIVQGGVFHDLRQESIDFLSQYAWDGIAVGGVSVGETKELIRDVVEYVGDKLPSDKPRYLMGVGTPEDILHAIENGFDMFDCVQPTRIGRHGIGFSDNGNIKITNAQYREDFAPLTDTCQCYTCKNFSRAYIHHLMREGEMLGGILLGLHNISYLHTMLEKWKKEFYTKPV
;
A
#
# COMPACT_ATOMS: atom_id res chain seq x y z
N MET A 1 9.52 14.72 -18.62
CA MET A 1 8.42 15.15 -17.73
C MET A 1 7.23 15.77 -18.47
N ASP A 2 7.48 16.51 -19.55
CA ASP A 2 6.47 17.28 -20.30
C ASP A 2 5.17 16.57 -20.68
N MET A 3 5.22 15.27 -21.03
CA MET A 3 4.00 14.56 -21.43
C MET A 3 3.01 14.42 -20.26
N THR A 4 3.50 14.04 -19.08
CA THR A 4 2.71 13.94 -17.85
C THR A 4 2.09 15.28 -17.51
N HIS A 5 2.85 16.37 -17.60
CA HIS A 5 2.36 17.74 -17.34
C HIS A 5 1.24 18.15 -18.29
N ARG A 6 1.40 17.89 -19.60
CA ARG A 6 0.35 18.16 -20.59
C ARG A 6 -0.91 17.33 -20.34
N TRP A 7 -0.77 16.06 -19.94
CA TRP A 7 -1.91 15.20 -19.63
C TRP A 7 -2.63 15.63 -18.36
N ALA A 8 -1.90 15.96 -17.29
CA ALA A 8 -2.47 16.48 -16.06
C ALA A 8 -3.27 17.76 -16.30
N LYS A 9 -2.70 18.72 -17.05
CA LYS A 9 -3.42 19.94 -17.43
C LYS A 9 -4.69 19.64 -18.21
N ARG A 10 -4.63 18.75 -19.21
CA ARG A 10 -5.81 18.36 -20.01
C ARG A 10 -6.89 17.69 -19.16
N ALA A 11 -6.51 16.82 -18.23
CA ALA A 11 -7.45 16.17 -17.31
C ALA A 11 -8.11 17.21 -16.41
N PHE A 12 -7.33 18.13 -15.87
CA PHE A 12 -7.81 19.20 -15.00
C PHE A 12 -8.73 20.19 -15.72
N ASP A 13 -8.35 20.66 -16.91
CA ASP A 13 -9.18 21.56 -17.72
C ASP A 13 -10.53 20.92 -18.09
N HIS A 14 -10.56 19.58 -18.25
CA HIS A 14 -11.79 18.85 -18.50
C HIS A 14 -12.64 18.69 -17.23
N PHE A 15 -12.01 18.46 -16.09
CA PHE A 15 -12.68 18.13 -14.83
C PHE A 15 -13.18 19.38 -14.09
N LYS A 16 -12.37 20.43 -14.02
CA LYS A 16 -12.64 21.67 -13.28
C LYS A 16 -14.03 22.27 -13.54
N PRO A 17 -14.52 22.39 -14.81
CA PRO A 17 -15.84 22.99 -15.06
C PRO A 17 -17.01 22.17 -14.52
N LYS A 18 -16.78 20.88 -14.22
CA LYS A 18 -17.79 19.94 -13.74
C LYS A 18 -17.57 19.55 -12.29
N TYR A 19 -16.61 20.18 -11.61
CA TYR A 19 -16.13 19.74 -10.30
C TYR A 19 -17.26 19.60 -9.28
N ASP A 20 -18.12 20.62 -9.15
CA ASP A 20 -19.26 20.62 -8.21
C ASP A 20 -20.39 19.66 -8.60
N GLU A 21 -20.49 19.29 -9.88
CA GLU A 21 -21.50 18.36 -10.40
C GLU A 21 -21.00 16.92 -10.45
N ALA A 22 -19.67 16.73 -10.44
CA ALA A 22 -19.03 15.45 -10.55
C ALA A 22 -19.05 14.72 -9.20
N ARG A 23 -19.33 13.40 -9.21
CA ARG A 23 -19.20 12.53 -8.04
C ARG A 23 -17.76 12.03 -7.79
N GLY A 24 -16.74 12.74 -8.30
CA GLY A 24 -15.35 12.26 -8.31
C GLY A 24 -14.37 13.26 -7.72
N VAL A 25 -13.14 12.81 -7.51
CA VAL A 25 -11.98 13.62 -7.11
C VAL A 25 -10.86 13.45 -8.14
N LEU A 26 -9.98 14.43 -8.27
CA LEU A 26 -8.86 14.42 -9.20
C LEU A 26 -7.53 14.60 -8.47
N PHE A 27 -6.65 13.60 -8.63
CA PHE A 27 -5.30 13.60 -8.09
C PHE A 27 -4.31 13.67 -9.25
N PRO A 28 -3.49 14.74 -9.38
CA PRO A 28 -2.33 14.72 -10.26
C PRO A 28 -1.28 13.74 -9.74
N ILE A 29 -0.50 13.15 -10.64
CA ILE A 29 0.46 12.09 -10.33
C ILE A 29 1.88 12.61 -10.59
N VAL A 30 2.64 12.81 -9.52
CA VAL A 30 4.08 13.13 -9.57
C VAL A 30 4.84 11.95 -10.17
N GLN A 31 5.62 12.25 -11.20
CA GLN A 31 6.50 11.32 -11.93
C GLN A 31 7.95 11.78 -11.83
N GLY A 32 8.89 11.04 -12.41
CA GLY A 32 10.32 11.39 -12.40
C GLY A 32 11.27 10.22 -12.17
N GLY A 33 10.74 8.98 -12.01
CA GLY A 33 11.57 7.81 -11.69
C GLY A 33 12.28 8.00 -10.35
N VAL A 34 13.56 7.62 -10.31
CA VAL A 34 14.44 7.79 -9.14
C VAL A 34 15.19 9.13 -9.11
N PHE A 35 14.90 10.03 -10.04
CA PHE A 35 15.66 11.26 -10.23
C PHE A 35 15.01 12.44 -9.48
N HIS A 36 15.70 12.96 -8.47
CA HIS A 36 15.18 14.04 -7.61
C HIS A 36 14.88 15.34 -8.35
N ASP A 37 15.71 15.71 -9.33
CA ASP A 37 15.48 16.89 -10.17
C ASP A 37 14.18 16.79 -10.98
N LEU A 38 13.91 15.63 -11.59
CA LEU A 38 12.66 15.39 -12.31
C LEU A 38 11.45 15.31 -11.37
N ARG A 39 11.63 14.77 -10.16
CA ARG A 39 10.59 14.77 -9.11
C ARG A 39 10.25 16.19 -8.68
N GLN A 40 11.25 17.03 -8.44
CA GLN A 40 11.06 18.44 -8.08
C GLN A 40 10.33 19.19 -9.20
N GLU A 41 10.78 19.04 -10.46
CA GLU A 41 10.11 19.63 -11.62
C GLU A 41 8.64 19.20 -11.69
N SER A 42 8.36 17.92 -11.40
CA SER A 42 7.01 17.38 -11.37
C SER A 42 6.16 17.94 -10.23
N ILE A 43 6.72 18.10 -9.04
CA ILE A 43 6.03 18.64 -7.86
C ILE A 43 5.70 20.12 -8.09
N ASP A 44 6.66 20.91 -8.55
CA ASP A 44 6.50 22.34 -8.80
C ASP A 44 5.37 22.60 -9.80
N PHE A 45 5.30 21.80 -10.87
CA PHE A 45 4.24 21.92 -11.86
C PHE A 45 2.89 21.40 -11.35
N LEU A 46 2.85 20.23 -10.73
CA LEU A 46 1.59 19.53 -10.44
C LEU A 46 0.87 20.00 -9.17
N SER A 47 1.59 20.62 -8.23
CA SER A 47 0.99 21.09 -6.97
C SER A 47 -0.16 22.08 -7.17
N GLN A 48 -0.12 22.88 -8.24
CA GLN A 48 -1.22 23.80 -8.59
C GLN A 48 -2.54 23.09 -8.97
N TYR A 49 -2.48 21.79 -9.31
CA TYR A 49 -3.63 20.95 -9.68
C TYR A 49 -4.08 20.01 -8.56
N ALA A 50 -3.42 20.03 -7.39
CA ALA A 50 -3.68 19.14 -6.26
C ALA A 50 -4.89 19.60 -5.42
N TRP A 51 -6.05 19.76 -6.06
CA TRP A 51 -7.25 20.27 -5.39
C TRP A 51 -7.80 19.28 -4.34
N ASP A 52 -7.88 18.01 -4.70
CA ASP A 52 -8.40 16.94 -3.84
C ASP A 52 -7.31 16.15 -3.11
N GLY A 53 -6.08 16.23 -3.60
CA GLY A 53 -4.98 15.37 -3.21
C GLY A 53 -3.89 15.34 -4.27
N ILE A 54 -2.81 14.63 -3.98
CA ILE A 54 -1.70 14.42 -4.91
C ILE A 54 -1.17 13.00 -4.78
N ALA A 55 -0.86 12.37 -5.90
CA ALA A 55 -0.32 11.02 -5.94
C ALA A 55 1.15 11.04 -6.36
N VAL A 56 1.91 10.03 -5.92
CA VAL A 56 3.27 9.76 -6.37
C VAL A 56 3.27 8.39 -7.05
N GLY A 57 3.61 8.39 -8.33
CA GLY A 57 3.67 7.20 -9.17
C GLY A 57 5.08 6.91 -9.69
N GLY A 58 5.25 5.72 -10.26
CA GLY A 58 6.52 5.31 -10.87
C GLY A 58 7.66 5.13 -9.87
N VAL A 59 7.36 4.64 -8.66
CA VAL A 59 8.32 4.39 -7.56
C VAL A 59 8.36 2.91 -7.16
N SER A 60 7.83 1.99 -7.97
CA SER A 60 7.74 0.56 -7.62
C SER A 60 7.59 -0.30 -8.88
N VAL A 61 8.43 -0.04 -9.90
CA VAL A 61 8.37 -0.71 -11.22
C VAL A 61 9.57 -1.64 -11.48
N GLY A 62 10.48 -1.76 -10.54
CA GLY A 62 11.60 -2.71 -10.58
C GLY A 62 12.86 -2.23 -9.85
N GLU A 63 12.84 -1.04 -9.28
CA GLU A 63 13.92 -0.42 -8.54
C GLU A 63 14.22 -1.17 -7.22
N THR A 64 15.41 -0.95 -6.67
CA THR A 64 15.77 -1.49 -5.37
C THR A 64 15.00 -0.79 -4.26
N LYS A 65 14.78 -1.46 -3.13
CA LYS A 65 14.05 -0.87 -2.00
C LYS A 65 14.67 0.44 -1.52
N GLU A 66 15.99 0.56 -1.58
CA GLU A 66 16.73 1.74 -1.16
C GLU A 66 16.39 2.95 -2.03
N LEU A 67 16.32 2.77 -3.35
CA LEU A 67 15.94 3.84 -4.28
C LEU A 67 14.47 4.24 -4.12
N ILE A 68 13.60 3.27 -3.83
CA ILE A 68 12.18 3.55 -3.57
C ILE A 68 12.05 4.42 -2.30
N ARG A 69 12.78 4.07 -1.24
CA ARG A 69 12.79 4.83 0.03
C ARG A 69 13.38 6.22 -0.14
N ASP A 70 14.50 6.35 -0.85
CA ASP A 70 15.12 7.64 -1.18
C ASP A 70 14.14 8.59 -1.86
N VAL A 71 13.39 8.11 -2.86
CA VAL A 71 12.34 8.91 -3.50
C VAL A 71 11.21 9.27 -2.54
N VAL A 72 10.73 8.32 -1.73
CA VAL A 72 9.65 8.54 -0.76
C VAL A 72 10.03 9.60 0.28
N GLU A 73 11.23 9.49 0.84
CA GLU A 73 11.80 10.47 1.77
C GLU A 73 11.98 11.83 1.09
N TYR A 74 12.48 11.85 -0.15
CA TYR A 74 12.69 13.10 -0.89
C TYR A 74 11.40 13.84 -1.18
N VAL A 75 10.34 13.16 -1.63
CA VAL A 75 9.11 13.84 -2.07
C VAL A 75 8.17 14.20 -0.92
N GLY A 76 8.18 13.43 0.17
CA GLY A 76 7.15 13.47 1.21
C GLY A 76 6.88 14.86 1.80
N ASP A 77 7.94 15.60 2.14
CA ASP A 77 7.85 16.94 2.73
C ASP A 77 7.57 18.06 1.71
N LYS A 78 7.78 17.81 0.41
CA LYS A 78 7.63 18.78 -0.69
C LYS A 78 6.22 18.81 -1.28
N LEU A 79 5.42 17.78 -1.02
CA LEU A 79 4.02 17.74 -1.43
C LEU A 79 3.17 18.67 -0.56
N PRO A 80 2.09 19.28 -1.08
CA PRO A 80 1.16 20.09 -0.28
C PRO A 80 0.72 19.35 0.99
N SER A 81 0.88 19.99 2.16
CA SER A 81 0.62 19.38 3.47
C SER A 81 -0.85 19.41 3.88
N ASP A 82 -1.66 20.23 3.22
CA ASP A 82 -3.10 20.36 3.42
C ASP A 82 -3.92 19.40 2.54
N LYS A 83 -3.24 18.50 1.82
CA LYS A 83 -3.83 17.59 0.83
C LYS A 83 -3.45 16.14 1.12
N PRO A 84 -4.37 15.18 0.91
CA PRO A 84 -4.04 13.76 0.97
C PRO A 84 -2.94 13.38 -0.02
N ARG A 85 -1.93 12.65 0.46
CA ARG A 85 -0.78 12.18 -0.33
C ARG A 85 -0.87 10.68 -0.56
N TYR A 86 -0.97 10.29 -1.82
CA TYR A 86 -1.19 8.90 -2.22
C TYR A 86 0.07 8.29 -2.83
N LEU A 87 0.62 7.25 -2.20
CA LEU A 87 1.73 6.48 -2.75
C LEU A 87 1.21 5.25 -3.52
N MET A 88 1.40 5.25 -4.84
CA MET A 88 0.84 4.21 -5.71
C MET A 88 1.73 2.96 -5.75
N GLY A 89 1.13 1.78 -5.54
CA GLY A 89 1.79 0.49 -5.78
C GLY A 89 2.75 -0.01 -4.70
N VAL A 90 2.71 0.55 -3.49
CA VAL A 90 3.51 0.12 -2.33
C VAL A 90 2.65 -0.69 -1.37
N GLY A 91 3.16 -1.83 -0.88
CA GLY A 91 2.28 -2.80 -0.19
C GLY A 91 2.88 -3.76 0.82
N THR A 92 4.17 -3.73 1.10
CA THR A 92 4.67 -4.47 2.27
C THR A 92 4.26 -3.71 3.54
N PRO A 93 4.04 -4.40 4.67
CA PRO A 93 3.80 -3.74 5.95
C PRO A 93 4.87 -2.67 6.28
N GLU A 94 6.14 -3.00 6.05
CA GLU A 94 7.27 -2.13 6.39
C GLU A 94 7.34 -0.90 5.49
N ASP A 95 7.12 -1.07 4.19
CA ASP A 95 7.19 0.06 3.23
C ASP A 95 5.99 1.00 3.39
N ILE A 96 4.82 0.48 3.80
CA ILE A 96 3.67 1.32 4.18
C ILE A 96 4.01 2.18 5.40
N LEU A 97 4.51 1.58 6.49
CA LEU A 97 4.87 2.32 7.70
C LEU A 97 5.93 3.39 7.43
N HIS A 98 6.97 3.04 6.66
CA HIS A 98 8.01 3.98 6.26
C HIS A 98 7.45 5.15 5.43
N ALA A 99 6.51 4.89 4.51
CA ALA A 99 5.89 5.96 3.75
C ALA A 99 4.99 6.86 4.61
N ILE A 100 4.29 6.29 5.60
CA ILE A 100 3.51 7.08 6.58
C ILE A 100 4.44 7.99 7.39
N GLU A 101 5.60 7.51 7.83
CA GLU A 101 6.62 8.33 8.52
C GLU A 101 7.12 9.49 7.65
N ASN A 102 7.07 9.34 6.33
CA ASN A 102 7.40 10.36 5.34
C ASN A 102 6.17 11.13 4.82
N GLY A 103 5.05 11.05 5.54
CA GLY A 103 3.88 11.91 5.32
C GLY A 103 2.93 11.47 4.21
N PHE A 104 2.90 10.19 3.84
CA PHE A 104 1.89 9.62 2.94
C PHE A 104 0.66 9.09 3.70
N ASP A 105 -0.51 9.25 3.11
CA ASP A 105 -1.81 8.98 3.73
C ASP A 105 -2.56 7.79 3.10
N MET A 106 -2.31 7.52 1.81
CA MET A 106 -3.04 6.53 1.02
C MET A 106 -2.07 5.57 0.33
N PHE A 107 -2.50 4.31 0.20
CA PHE A 107 -1.71 3.22 -0.36
C PHE A 107 -2.60 2.24 -1.12
N ASP A 108 -2.05 1.63 -2.16
CA ASP A 108 -2.65 0.48 -2.83
C ASP A 108 -1.56 -0.53 -3.23
N CYS A 109 -1.88 -1.82 -3.14
CA CYS A 109 -1.01 -2.84 -3.68
C CYS A 109 -1.73 -4.17 -3.86
N VAL A 110 -1.37 -4.88 -4.93
CA VAL A 110 -1.82 -6.27 -5.14
C VAL A 110 -1.08 -7.27 -4.26
N GLN A 111 0.05 -6.88 -3.64
CA GLN A 111 0.95 -7.78 -2.93
C GLN A 111 0.24 -8.65 -1.87
N PRO A 112 -0.61 -8.13 -0.97
CA PRO A 112 -1.21 -8.92 0.10
C PRO A 112 -1.99 -10.13 -0.44
N THR A 113 -2.78 -9.92 -1.50
CA THR A 113 -3.54 -11.01 -2.12
C THR A 113 -2.67 -11.90 -3.00
N ARG A 114 -1.69 -11.32 -3.71
CA ARG A 114 -0.77 -12.07 -4.58
C ARG A 114 0.07 -13.05 -3.79
N ILE A 115 0.72 -12.62 -2.72
CA ILE A 115 1.56 -13.51 -1.90
C ILE A 115 0.71 -14.52 -1.12
N GLY A 116 -0.53 -14.15 -0.74
CA GLY A 116 -1.50 -15.08 -0.15
C GLY A 116 -1.78 -16.25 -1.07
N ARG A 117 -2.01 -16.01 -2.37
CA ARG A 117 -2.14 -17.08 -3.38
C ARG A 117 -0.88 -17.91 -3.58
N HIS A 118 0.28 -17.41 -3.17
CA HIS A 118 1.55 -18.14 -3.16
C HIS A 118 1.90 -18.78 -1.80
N GLY A 119 0.93 -18.84 -0.87
CA GLY A 119 1.11 -19.54 0.40
C GLY A 119 1.81 -18.72 1.49
N ILE A 120 1.83 -17.39 1.36
CA ILE A 120 2.48 -16.51 2.33
C ILE A 120 1.44 -15.70 3.11
N GLY A 121 1.45 -15.84 4.43
CA GLY A 121 0.68 -15.03 5.38
C GLY A 121 1.55 -13.99 6.10
N PHE A 122 1.05 -12.77 6.28
CA PHE A 122 1.72 -11.76 7.10
C PHE A 122 1.63 -12.09 8.61
N SER A 123 2.65 -11.70 9.36
CA SER A 123 2.76 -11.89 10.81
C SER A 123 3.80 -10.94 11.38
N ASP A 124 3.63 -10.56 12.66
CA ASP A 124 4.56 -9.67 13.37
C ASP A 124 5.96 -10.28 13.55
N ASN A 125 6.05 -11.62 13.51
CA ASN A 125 7.31 -12.37 13.65
C ASN A 125 7.89 -12.81 12.30
N GLY A 126 7.58 -12.08 11.23
CA GLY A 126 7.97 -12.40 9.87
C GLY A 126 6.99 -13.30 9.13
N ASN A 127 7.08 -13.27 7.80
CA ASN A 127 6.11 -13.91 6.92
C ASN A 127 6.04 -15.44 7.10
N ILE A 128 4.81 -15.95 7.20
CA ILE A 128 4.51 -17.38 7.33
C ILE A 128 4.37 -18.00 5.96
N LYS A 129 5.32 -18.86 5.57
CA LYS A 129 5.21 -19.69 4.37
C LYS A 129 4.47 -20.99 4.70
N ILE A 130 3.15 -20.98 4.58
CA ILE A 130 2.28 -22.06 5.09
C ILE A 130 2.54 -23.42 4.44
N THR A 131 3.17 -23.44 3.26
CA THR A 131 3.55 -24.67 2.55
C THR A 131 4.74 -25.41 3.15
N ASN A 132 5.42 -24.82 4.15
CA ASN A 132 6.51 -25.50 4.88
C ASN A 132 5.98 -26.69 5.68
N ALA A 133 6.77 -27.77 5.74
CA ALA A 133 6.38 -29.04 6.36
C ALA A 133 6.05 -28.94 7.86
N GLN A 134 6.63 -27.97 8.58
CA GLN A 134 6.36 -27.74 10.00
C GLN A 134 4.88 -27.47 10.30
N TYR A 135 4.10 -27.00 9.32
CA TYR A 135 2.69 -26.66 9.51
C TYR A 135 1.74 -27.83 9.23
N ARG A 136 2.24 -29.01 8.82
CA ARG A 136 1.41 -30.16 8.42
C ARG A 136 0.46 -30.63 9.51
N GLU A 137 0.90 -30.61 10.76
CA GLU A 137 0.13 -31.04 11.94
C GLU A 137 -0.02 -29.92 12.97
N ASP A 138 0.10 -28.68 12.51
CA ASP A 138 -0.03 -27.51 13.36
C ASP A 138 -1.50 -27.06 13.43
N PHE A 139 -2.18 -27.46 14.51
CA PHE A 139 -3.61 -27.18 14.71
C PHE A 139 -3.90 -25.79 15.27
N ALA A 140 -2.89 -24.96 15.52
CA ALA A 140 -3.09 -23.58 15.95
C ALA A 140 -3.56 -22.69 14.77
N PRO A 141 -4.14 -21.50 15.06
CA PRO A 141 -4.50 -20.53 14.03
C PRO A 141 -3.27 -20.04 13.27
N LEU A 142 -3.48 -19.32 12.15
CA LEU A 142 -2.38 -18.80 11.34
C LEU A 142 -1.46 -17.85 12.14
N THR A 143 -2.04 -16.97 12.96
CA THR A 143 -1.32 -16.19 13.98
C THR A 143 -2.18 -16.08 15.25
N ASP A 144 -1.53 -16.03 16.42
CA ASP A 144 -2.21 -16.14 17.72
C ASP A 144 -3.05 -14.90 18.08
N THR A 145 -2.66 -13.72 17.61
CA THR A 145 -3.29 -12.45 17.98
C THR A 145 -4.35 -11.98 16.98
N CYS A 146 -4.41 -12.58 15.79
CA CYS A 146 -5.29 -12.12 14.72
C CYS A 146 -6.72 -12.64 14.90
N GLN A 147 -7.69 -11.73 14.80
CA GLN A 147 -9.12 -12.02 14.95
C GLN A 147 -9.85 -12.06 13.60
N CYS A 148 -9.13 -12.21 12.48
CA CYS A 148 -9.75 -12.29 11.16
C CYS A 148 -10.51 -13.60 10.98
N TYR A 149 -11.36 -13.66 9.94
CA TYR A 149 -12.14 -14.86 9.61
C TYR A 149 -11.25 -16.12 9.47
N THR A 150 -10.08 -16.00 8.84
CA THR A 150 -9.16 -17.12 8.66
C THR A 150 -8.65 -17.66 10.00
N CYS A 151 -8.06 -16.80 10.85
CA CYS A 151 -7.51 -17.23 12.13
C CYS A 151 -8.55 -17.76 13.12
N LYS A 152 -9.81 -17.29 13.04
CA LYS A 152 -10.86 -17.73 13.96
C LYS A 152 -11.46 -19.10 13.61
N ASN A 153 -11.32 -19.54 12.37
CA ASN A 153 -12.07 -20.71 11.86
C ASN A 153 -11.19 -21.84 11.32
N PHE A 154 -9.92 -21.58 11.02
CA PHE A 154 -9.05 -22.56 10.36
C PHE A 154 -7.68 -22.66 11.01
N SER A 155 -7.15 -23.88 11.06
CA SER A 155 -5.80 -24.16 11.53
C SER A 155 -4.75 -23.99 10.44
N ARG A 156 -3.48 -23.83 10.85
CA ARG A 156 -2.32 -23.86 9.94
C ARG A 156 -2.25 -25.17 9.16
N ALA A 157 -2.54 -26.30 9.79
CA ALA A 157 -2.60 -27.62 9.15
C ALA A 157 -3.63 -27.68 8.02
N TYR A 158 -4.82 -27.14 8.23
CA TYR A 158 -5.86 -27.13 7.20
C TYR A 158 -5.49 -26.24 6.01
N ILE A 159 -5.00 -25.02 6.29
CA ILE A 159 -4.54 -24.10 5.24
C ILE A 159 -3.34 -24.69 4.49
N HIS A 160 -2.40 -25.32 5.20
CA HIS A 160 -1.27 -26.05 4.60
C HIS A 160 -1.75 -27.10 3.61
N HIS A 161 -2.70 -27.95 4.02
CA HIS A 161 -3.29 -28.96 3.16
C HIS A 161 -3.93 -28.35 1.90
N LEU A 162 -4.80 -27.35 2.05
CA LEU A 162 -5.43 -26.66 0.91
C LEU A 162 -4.39 -26.12 -0.08
N MET A 163 -3.33 -25.48 0.42
CA MET A 163 -2.25 -24.94 -0.42
C MET A 163 -1.43 -26.03 -1.10
N ARG A 164 -1.26 -27.21 -0.48
CA ARG A 164 -0.54 -28.35 -1.06
C ARG A 164 -1.34 -29.06 -2.14
N GLU A 165 -2.66 -29.14 -2.00
CA GLU A 165 -3.56 -29.73 -2.99
C GLU A 165 -3.94 -28.77 -4.13
N GLY A 166 -3.53 -27.50 -4.06
CA GLY A 166 -3.85 -26.50 -5.08
C GLY A 166 -5.29 -25.99 -5.02
N GLU A 167 -5.95 -26.13 -3.88
CA GLU A 167 -7.32 -25.68 -3.66
C GLU A 167 -7.41 -24.16 -3.56
N MET A 168 -8.37 -23.57 -4.29
CA MET A 168 -8.52 -22.10 -4.38
C MET A 168 -8.79 -21.47 -3.00
N LEU A 169 -9.48 -22.21 -2.12
CA LEU A 169 -9.80 -21.75 -0.78
C LEU A 169 -8.55 -21.38 0.04
N GLY A 170 -7.43 -22.09 -0.13
CA GLY A 170 -6.19 -21.77 0.59
C GLY A 170 -5.69 -20.35 0.31
N GLY A 171 -5.66 -19.97 -0.98
CA GLY A 171 -5.29 -18.63 -1.41
C GLY A 171 -6.29 -17.55 -0.99
N ILE A 172 -7.59 -17.87 -0.99
CA ILE A 172 -8.65 -16.97 -0.50
C ILE A 172 -8.46 -16.67 0.99
N LEU A 173 -8.28 -17.70 1.81
CA LEU A 173 -8.09 -17.56 3.26
C LEU A 173 -6.83 -16.75 3.60
N LEU A 174 -5.72 -16.99 2.91
CA LEU A 174 -4.50 -16.21 3.10
C LEU A 174 -4.64 -14.77 2.60
N GLY A 175 -5.33 -14.55 1.48
CA GLY A 175 -5.62 -13.20 0.99
C GLY A 175 -6.48 -12.38 1.97
N LEU A 176 -7.52 -12.99 2.53
CA LEU A 176 -8.37 -12.39 3.57
C LEU A 176 -7.55 -12.05 4.83
N HIS A 177 -6.71 -12.98 5.29
CA HIS A 177 -5.81 -12.75 6.41
C HIS A 177 -4.87 -11.58 6.15
N ASN A 178 -4.18 -11.55 5.01
CA ASN A 178 -3.20 -10.51 4.70
C ASN A 178 -3.83 -9.11 4.60
N ILE A 179 -5.02 -8.98 4.00
CA ILE A 179 -5.74 -7.71 3.98
C ILE A 179 -6.14 -7.30 5.41
N SER A 180 -6.69 -8.23 6.19
CA SER A 180 -7.09 -7.97 7.58
C SER A 180 -5.90 -7.55 8.45
N TYR A 181 -4.73 -8.16 8.20
CA TYR A 181 -3.47 -7.83 8.88
C TYR A 181 -3.07 -6.38 8.63
N LEU A 182 -3.01 -5.95 7.35
CA LEU A 182 -2.67 -4.57 7.01
C LEU A 182 -3.66 -3.57 7.60
N HIS A 183 -4.97 -3.87 7.54
CA HIS A 183 -5.98 -3.01 8.14
C HIS A 183 -5.80 -2.88 9.66
N THR A 184 -5.55 -3.99 10.35
CA THR A 184 -5.32 -4.00 11.80
C THR A 184 -4.05 -3.24 12.17
N MET A 185 -2.98 -3.39 11.39
CA MET A 185 -1.73 -2.65 11.55
C MET A 185 -1.96 -1.14 11.44
N LEU A 186 -2.66 -0.69 10.39
CA LEU A 186 -2.96 0.73 10.18
C LEU A 186 -3.86 1.30 11.29
N GLU A 187 -4.84 0.55 11.77
CA GLU A 187 -5.70 0.98 12.87
C GLU A 187 -4.94 1.11 14.20
N LYS A 188 -3.98 0.21 14.46
CA LYS A 188 -3.07 0.36 15.62
C LYS A 188 -2.22 1.61 15.48
N TRP A 189 -1.59 1.81 14.32
CA TRP A 189 -0.74 2.97 14.05
C TRP A 189 -1.50 4.29 14.23
N LYS A 190 -2.71 4.40 13.67
CA LYS A 190 -3.55 5.61 13.84
C LYS A 190 -3.85 5.91 15.30
N LYS A 191 -4.21 4.90 16.10
CA LYS A 191 -4.48 5.08 17.54
C LYS A 191 -3.25 5.58 18.29
N GLU A 192 -2.08 5.01 17.99
CA GLU A 192 -0.82 5.45 18.58
C GLU A 192 -0.46 6.88 18.17
N PHE A 193 -0.64 7.22 16.90
CA PHE A 193 -0.36 8.56 16.38
C PHE A 193 -1.19 9.66 17.08
N TYR A 194 -2.50 9.46 17.23
CA TYR A 194 -3.38 10.45 17.89
C TYR A 194 -3.27 10.50 19.42
N THR A 195 -2.59 9.55 20.04
CA THR A 195 -2.43 9.49 21.51
C THR A 195 -1.06 9.97 21.99
N LYS A 196 -0.12 10.26 21.07
CA LYS A 196 1.17 10.85 21.44
C LYS A 196 0.95 12.30 21.92
N PRO A 197 1.44 12.68 23.11
CA PRO A 197 1.46 14.08 23.52
C PRO A 197 2.34 14.88 22.55
N VAL A 198 1.84 16.06 22.15
CA VAL A 198 2.56 17.04 21.32
C VAL A 198 3.78 17.57 22.06
#